data_AF-A0A511QJX8-F1
#
_entry.id   AF-A0A511QJX8-F1
#
_cell.length_a   1.000
_cell.length_b   1.000
_cell.length_c   1.000
_cell.angle_alpha   90.00
_cell.angle_beta   90.00
_cell.angle_gamma   90.00
#
_symmetry.space_group_name_H-M   'P 1'
#
loop_
_entity.id
_entity.type
_entity.pdbx_description
1 polymer ?
#
loop_
_entity_poly.entity_id
_entity_poly.type
_entity_poly.pdbx_seq_one_letter_code
_entity_poly.pdbx_strand_id
1 'polypeptide(L)'
;MKHDIITLTPFCELSQKSAAQINTVAGHQFDNNAIQINFGKLILEPATIGELVEVSLAHIGIDITGYLTVADIERLLGLELKYLEQEYISYLIAQNLSVEGIRYLRFIDKDEVKHLSSLMTSIFSCNRLETNMYVAMDSMDIDPDYLHMKPQSLSPKLKLSVSWAPFETSLSTDEITSLSSDDMVMVYSK
;
A
#
# COMPACT_ATOMS: atom_id res chain seq x y z
N MET A 1 -5.08 14.90 -43.19
CA MET A 1 -4.35 15.13 -41.92
C MET A 1 -4.18 13.78 -41.23
N LYS A 2 -2.96 13.39 -40.88
CA LYS A 2 -2.73 12.18 -40.06
C LYS A 2 -3.18 12.53 -38.64
N HIS A 3 -4.15 11.80 -38.12
CA HIS A 3 -4.53 11.90 -36.73
C HIS A 3 -3.50 11.11 -35.94
N ASP A 4 -2.69 11.79 -35.13
CA ASP A 4 -1.81 11.14 -34.18
C ASP A 4 -2.68 10.61 -33.04
N ILE A 5 -2.82 9.28 -32.98
CA ILE A 5 -3.55 8.61 -31.90
C ILE A 5 -2.62 8.58 -30.69
N ILE A 6 -2.87 9.47 -29.72
CA ILE A 6 -2.20 9.42 -28.43
C ILE A 6 -2.85 8.31 -27.61
N THR A 7 -2.10 7.24 -27.35
CA THR A 7 -2.55 6.16 -26.47
C THR A 7 -2.01 6.43 -25.08
N LEU A 8 -2.91 6.73 -24.13
CA LEU A 8 -2.57 6.86 -22.72
C LEU A 8 -2.58 5.47 -22.11
N THR A 9 -1.41 4.94 -21.79
CA THR A 9 -1.29 3.69 -21.03
C THR A 9 -1.21 3.99 -19.55
N PRO A 10 -2.02 3.33 -18.70
CA PRO A 10 -1.91 3.49 -17.25
C PRO A 10 -0.51 3.10 -16.80
N PHE A 11 0.06 3.91 -15.90
CA PHE A 11 1.39 3.66 -15.33
C PHE A 11 1.42 2.40 -14.45
N CYS A 12 0.30 2.12 -13.77
CA CYS A 12 0.11 0.95 -12.92
C CYS A 12 -1.39 0.60 -12.89
N GLU A 13 -1.71 -0.68 -12.84
CA GLU A 13 -3.06 -1.18 -12.62
C GLU A 13 -3.13 -1.87 -11.26
N LEU A 14 -4.09 -1.46 -10.43
CA LEU A 14 -4.37 -2.10 -9.15
C LEU A 14 -5.50 -3.11 -9.33
N SER A 15 -5.38 -4.27 -8.69
CA SER A 15 -6.49 -5.20 -8.63
C SER A 15 -7.62 -4.61 -7.77
N GLN A 16 -8.86 -5.01 -8.04
CA GLN A 16 -10.01 -4.59 -7.21
C GLN A 16 -9.80 -4.98 -5.74
N LYS A 17 -9.14 -6.12 -5.48
CA LYS A 17 -8.81 -6.59 -4.13
C LYS A 17 -7.85 -5.62 -3.45
N SER A 18 -6.72 -5.28 -4.09
CA SER A 18 -5.74 -4.35 -3.54
C SER A 18 -6.37 -2.98 -3.28
N ALA A 19 -7.19 -2.48 -4.21
CA ALA A 19 -7.87 -1.20 -4.06
C ALA A 19 -8.84 -1.19 -2.85
N ALA A 20 -9.63 -2.25 -2.66
CA ALA A 20 -10.50 -2.38 -1.49
C ALA A 20 -9.71 -2.43 -0.18
N GLN A 21 -8.59 -3.16 -0.17
CA GLN A 21 -7.72 -3.27 0.99
C GLN A 21 -7.03 -1.96 1.35
N ILE A 22 -6.49 -1.24 0.37
CA ILE A 22 -5.94 0.10 0.54
C ILE A 22 -6.99 1.03 1.15
N ASN A 23 -8.21 1.04 0.63
CA ASN A 23 -9.29 1.89 1.14
C ASN A 23 -9.69 1.52 2.58
N THR A 24 -9.59 0.25 2.95
CA THR A 24 -9.90 -0.22 4.30
C THR A 24 -8.92 0.36 5.33
N VAL A 25 -7.62 0.39 5.00
CA VAL A 25 -6.59 0.84 5.93
C VAL A 25 -6.21 2.31 5.79
N ALA A 26 -6.63 2.97 4.70
CA ALA A 26 -6.36 4.37 4.46
C ALA A 26 -6.90 5.24 5.61
N GLY A 27 -6.01 6.03 6.22
CA GLY A 27 -6.35 6.89 7.36
C GLY A 27 -6.57 6.14 8.68
N HIS A 28 -6.36 4.82 8.72
CA HIS A 28 -6.49 4.00 9.92
C HIS A 28 -5.12 3.56 10.44
N GLN A 29 -5.11 3.21 11.72
CA GLN A 29 -4.07 2.47 12.41
C GLN A 29 -4.68 1.16 12.87
N PHE A 30 -3.95 0.06 12.71
CA PHE A 30 -4.28 -1.20 13.37
C PHE A 30 -3.68 -1.19 14.79
N ASP A 31 -4.46 -1.59 15.79
CA ASP A 31 -4.00 -1.77 17.16
C ASP A 31 -4.79 -2.87 17.86
N ASN A 32 -4.13 -3.97 18.22
CA ASN A 32 -4.71 -5.04 19.04
C ASN A 32 -4.13 -5.10 20.46
N ASN A 33 -3.51 -4.01 20.92
CA ASN A 33 -2.72 -3.85 22.15
C ASN A 33 -1.38 -4.60 22.21
N ALA A 34 -1.12 -5.53 21.30
CA ALA A 34 0.18 -6.21 21.17
C ALA A 34 0.99 -5.63 20.01
N ILE A 35 0.32 -5.46 18.87
CA ILE A 35 0.86 -4.99 17.61
C ILE A 35 0.14 -3.72 17.21
N GLN A 36 0.92 -2.73 16.79
CA GLN A 36 0.44 -1.53 16.16
C GLN A 36 1.01 -1.41 14.75
N ILE A 37 0.14 -1.17 13.76
CA ILE A 37 0.56 -0.89 12.39
C ILE A 37 -0.02 0.43 11.92
N ASN A 38 0.89 1.36 11.65
CA ASN A 38 0.58 2.67 11.14
C ASN A 38 0.77 2.70 9.63
N PHE A 39 -0.31 2.49 8.87
CA PHE A 39 -0.30 2.52 7.41
C PHE A 39 -0.01 3.91 6.83
N GLY A 40 0.87 3.97 5.85
CA GLY A 40 1.43 5.19 5.26
C GLY A 40 1.14 5.32 3.76
N LYS A 41 2.18 5.62 2.98
CA LYS A 41 2.07 5.88 1.53
C LYS A 41 2.04 4.58 0.72
N LEU A 42 1.32 4.62 -0.40
CA LEU A 42 1.31 3.54 -1.38
C LEU A 42 2.56 3.64 -2.25
N ILE A 43 3.25 2.52 -2.42
CA ILE A 43 4.39 2.36 -3.32
C ILE A 43 3.92 1.52 -4.50
N LEU A 44 3.83 2.17 -5.66
CA LEU A 44 3.48 1.53 -6.92
C LEU A 44 4.68 0.86 -7.59
N GLU A 45 5.90 1.32 -7.31
CA GLU A 45 7.15 0.76 -7.84
C GLU A 45 8.09 0.35 -6.69
N PRO A 46 7.98 -0.90 -6.20
CA PRO A 46 8.82 -1.39 -5.10
C PRO A 46 10.31 -1.49 -5.45
N ALA A 47 10.67 -1.48 -6.74
CA ALA A 47 12.03 -1.61 -7.26
C ALA A 47 13.06 -0.63 -6.64
N THR A 48 12.59 0.46 -6.04
CA THR A 48 13.44 1.48 -5.40
C THR A 48 13.81 1.17 -3.95
N ILE A 49 13.22 0.14 -3.33
CA ILE A 49 13.35 -0.15 -1.90
C ILE A 49 14.65 -0.90 -1.56
N GLY A 50 15.26 -1.61 -2.54
CA GLY A 50 16.49 -2.39 -2.34
C GLY A 50 16.21 -3.85 -1.96
N GLU A 51 17.13 -4.49 -1.24
CA GLU A 51 16.99 -5.88 -0.80
C GLU A 51 16.01 -6.01 0.37
N LEU A 52 15.13 -7.00 0.29
CA LEU A 52 14.03 -7.18 1.23
C LEU A 52 14.05 -8.59 1.84
N VAL A 53 13.54 -8.70 3.05
CA VAL A 53 13.21 -9.94 3.72
C VAL A 53 11.70 -10.04 3.81
N GLU A 54 11.15 -11.09 3.21
CA GLU A 54 9.73 -11.41 3.26
C GLU A 54 9.41 -12.11 4.58
N VAL A 55 8.38 -11.59 5.26
CA VAL A 55 7.87 -12.11 6.52
C VAL A 55 6.36 -12.29 6.45
N SER A 56 5.85 -13.29 7.13
CA SER A 56 4.42 -13.38 7.44
C SER A 56 4.20 -12.89 8.87
N LEU A 57 3.22 -12.02 9.07
CA LEU A 57 2.74 -11.64 10.39
C LEU A 57 1.34 -12.20 10.58
N ALA A 58 1.18 -13.12 11.53
CA ALA A 58 -0.10 -13.69 11.90
C ALA A 58 -0.33 -13.51 13.40
N HIS A 59 -1.31 -12.69 13.75
CA HIS A 59 -1.72 -12.42 15.13
C HIS A 59 -3.23 -12.19 15.20
N ILE A 60 -3.77 -12.01 16.42
CA ILE A 60 -5.18 -11.73 16.63
C ILE A 60 -5.60 -10.49 15.82
N GLY A 61 -6.58 -10.67 14.93
CA GLY A 61 -7.13 -9.61 14.09
C GLY A 61 -6.29 -9.21 12.88
N ILE A 62 -5.16 -9.89 12.61
CA ILE A 62 -4.29 -9.56 11.48
C ILE A 62 -3.52 -10.77 10.92
N ASP A 63 -3.61 -10.97 9.61
CA ASP A 63 -2.77 -11.90 8.86
C ASP A 63 -2.28 -11.21 7.58
N ILE A 64 -0.98 -10.91 7.50
CA ILE A 64 -0.40 -10.15 6.40
C ILE A 64 0.93 -10.72 5.94
N THR A 65 1.26 -10.49 4.67
CA THR A 65 2.63 -10.57 4.17
C THR A 65 3.27 -9.19 4.23
N GLY A 66 4.41 -9.10 4.90
CA GLY A 66 5.21 -7.89 5.02
C GLY A 66 6.62 -8.09 4.48
N TYR A 67 7.26 -6.98 4.15
CA TYR A 67 8.66 -6.95 3.75
C TYR A 67 9.41 -5.96 4.64
N LEU A 68 10.57 -6.38 5.11
CA LEU A 68 11.50 -5.57 5.91
C LEU A 68 12.79 -5.40 5.11
N THR A 69 13.44 -4.24 5.22
CA THR A 69 14.75 -4.10 4.57
C THR A 69 15.77 -4.99 5.28
N VAL A 70 16.77 -5.48 4.54
CA VAL A 70 17.88 -6.24 5.15
C VAL A 70 18.52 -5.43 6.28
N ALA A 71 18.72 -4.13 6.09
CA ALA A 71 19.27 -3.22 7.10
C ALA A 71 18.39 -3.13 8.37
N ASP A 72 17.06 -3.16 8.22
CA ASP A 72 16.16 -3.19 9.37
C ASP A 72 16.29 -4.52 10.13
N ILE A 73 16.36 -5.66 9.44
CA ILE A 73 16.58 -6.95 10.12
C ILE A 73 17.94 -6.99 10.82
N GLU A 74 19.01 -6.52 10.17
CA GLU A 74 20.35 -6.44 10.76
C GLU A 74 20.35 -5.59 12.04
N ARG A 75 19.64 -4.45 12.01
CA ARG A 75 19.46 -3.58 13.18
C ARG A 75 18.66 -4.26 14.29
N LEU A 76 17.62 -5.03 13.93
CA LEU A 76 16.78 -5.76 14.89
C LEU A 76 17.52 -6.91 15.57
N LEU A 77 18.35 -7.62 14.80
CA LEU A 77 19.12 -8.76 15.31
C LEU A 77 20.47 -8.34 15.91
N GLY A 78 20.96 -7.13 15.61
CA GLY A 78 22.27 -6.64 16.04
C GLY A 78 23.44 -7.35 15.37
N LEU A 79 23.26 -7.86 14.15
CA LEU A 79 24.25 -8.65 13.42
C LEU A 79 24.11 -8.48 11.91
N GLU A 80 25.24 -8.53 11.19
CA GLU A 80 25.29 -8.46 9.72
C GLU A 80 24.85 -9.80 9.11
N LEU A 81 23.93 -9.76 8.14
CA LEU A 81 23.32 -10.96 7.56
C LEU A 81 24.09 -11.52 6.36
N LYS A 82 24.97 -10.73 5.77
CA LYS A 82 25.68 -11.02 4.50
C LYS A 82 26.39 -12.37 4.43
N TYR A 83 26.79 -12.92 5.56
CA TYR A 83 27.59 -14.16 5.65
C TYR A 83 26.83 -15.32 6.28
N LEU A 84 25.54 -15.17 6.55
CA LEU A 84 24.74 -16.17 7.24
C LEU A 84 23.90 -16.96 6.26
N GLU A 85 23.82 -18.27 6.51
CA GLU A 85 22.95 -19.15 5.74
C GLU A 85 21.48 -18.84 6.05
N GLN A 86 20.63 -19.00 5.03
CA GLN A 86 19.21 -18.67 5.10
C GLN A 86 18.49 -19.36 6.28
N GLU A 87 18.86 -20.62 6.55
CA GLU A 87 18.31 -21.44 7.63
C GLU A 87 18.66 -20.86 9.01
N TYR A 88 19.88 -20.34 9.16
CA TYR A 88 20.32 -19.68 10.39
C TYR A 88 19.61 -18.34 10.61
N ILE A 89 19.39 -17.58 9.53
CA ILE A 89 18.63 -16.31 9.59
C ILE A 89 17.17 -16.58 9.97
N SER A 90 16.56 -17.61 9.36
CA SER A 90 15.22 -18.08 9.72
C SER A 90 15.13 -18.45 11.20
N TYR A 91 16.12 -19.20 11.70
CA TYR A 91 16.22 -19.55 13.11
C TYR A 91 16.34 -18.32 14.03
N LEU A 92 17.20 -17.36 13.68
CA LEU A 92 17.36 -16.12 14.46
C LEU A 92 16.07 -15.30 14.50
N ILE A 93 15.39 -15.14 13.36
CA ILE A 93 14.11 -14.43 13.31
C ILE A 93 13.06 -15.18 14.12
N ALA A 94 12.97 -16.50 13.99
CA ALA A 94 12.04 -17.30 14.78
C ALA A 94 12.33 -17.15 16.29
N GLN A 95 13.59 -17.22 16.71
CA GLN A 95 13.95 -17.10 18.12
C GLN A 95 13.61 -15.73 18.71
N ASN A 96 13.73 -14.65 17.93
CA ASN A 96 13.54 -13.28 18.42
C ASN A 96 12.14 -12.72 18.19
N LEU A 97 11.43 -13.15 17.14
CA LEU A 97 10.22 -12.49 16.65
C LEU A 97 8.99 -13.41 16.55
N SER A 98 9.13 -14.73 16.72
CA SER A 98 7.98 -15.65 16.64
C SER A 98 6.95 -15.44 17.74
N VAL A 99 7.39 -14.99 18.92
CA VAL A 99 6.51 -14.63 20.04
C VAL A 99 5.53 -13.51 19.65
N GLU A 100 5.95 -12.66 18.69
CA GLU A 100 5.16 -11.56 18.16
C GLU A 100 4.34 -11.95 16.91
N GLY A 101 4.27 -13.25 16.58
CA GLY A 101 3.56 -13.75 15.40
C GLY A 101 4.28 -13.52 14.06
N ILE A 102 5.55 -13.07 14.09
CA ILE A 102 6.35 -12.83 12.89
C ILE A 102 7.13 -14.09 12.54
N ARG A 103 7.04 -14.50 11.27
CA ARG A 103 7.80 -15.63 10.72
C ARG A 103 8.54 -15.22 9.47
N TYR A 104 9.81 -15.60 9.41
CA TYR A 104 10.63 -15.47 8.21
C TYR A 104 10.13 -16.39 7.10
N LEU A 105 10.04 -15.87 5.88
CA LEU A 105 9.75 -16.66 4.69
C LEU A 105 11.00 -16.81 3.81
N ARG A 106 11.54 -15.72 3.28
CA ARG A 106 12.69 -15.74 2.37
C ARG A 106 13.32 -14.36 2.16
N PHE A 107 14.50 -14.33 1.53
CA PHE A 107 15.03 -13.11 0.92
C PHE A 107 14.36 -12.84 -0.43
N ILE A 108 14.21 -11.57 -0.74
CA ILE A 108 13.75 -11.08 -2.04
C ILE A 108 14.90 -10.30 -2.66
N ASP A 109 15.42 -10.84 -3.75
CA ASP A 109 16.49 -10.23 -4.51
C ASP A 109 15.99 -8.99 -5.26
N LYS A 110 16.91 -8.07 -5.59
CA LYS A 110 16.59 -6.79 -6.26
C LYS A 110 15.78 -6.95 -7.55
N ASP A 111 16.00 -8.03 -8.30
CA ASP A 111 15.25 -8.30 -9.51
C ASP A 111 13.83 -8.79 -9.22
N GLU A 112 13.63 -9.58 -8.16
CA GLU A 112 12.30 -9.99 -7.72
C GLU A 112 11.50 -8.82 -7.15
N VAL A 113 12.14 -7.85 -6.50
CA VAL A 113 11.47 -6.65 -5.96
C VAL A 113 10.74 -5.87 -7.06
N LYS A 114 11.25 -5.89 -8.31
CA LYS A 114 10.58 -5.26 -9.46
C LYS A 114 9.25 -5.92 -9.84
N HIS A 115 9.05 -7.16 -9.43
CA HIS A 115 7.87 -7.96 -9.73
C HIS A 115 6.87 -8.03 -8.56
N LEU A 116 7.20 -7.42 -7.42
CA LEU A 116 6.26 -7.30 -6.32
C LEU A 116 5.09 -6.39 -6.72
N SER A 117 3.89 -6.74 -6.26
CA SER A 117 2.72 -5.88 -6.39
C SER A 117 2.86 -4.63 -5.51
N SER A 118 1.91 -3.71 -5.64
CA SER A 118 1.96 -2.45 -4.88
C SER A 118 1.99 -2.71 -3.38
N LEU A 119 2.88 -2.00 -2.69
CA LEU A 119 3.11 -2.14 -1.25
C LEU A 119 2.64 -0.90 -0.51
N MET A 120 2.11 -1.06 0.69
CA MET A 120 1.85 0.05 1.60
C MET A 120 3.03 0.18 2.57
N THR A 121 3.67 1.35 2.64
CA THR A 121 4.61 1.59 3.75
C THR A 121 3.84 1.58 5.06
N SER A 122 4.45 1.09 6.12
CA SER A 122 3.88 1.16 7.45
C SER A 122 4.98 1.28 8.50
N ILE A 123 4.64 1.90 9.63
CA ILE A 123 5.44 1.76 10.84
C ILE A 123 4.82 0.62 11.64
N PHE A 124 5.60 -0.44 11.82
CA PHE A 124 5.25 -1.60 12.61
C PHE A 124 5.86 -1.45 14.00
N SER A 125 5.03 -1.52 15.03
CA SER A 125 5.46 -1.48 16.42
C SER A 125 4.91 -2.69 17.17
N CYS A 126 5.79 -3.41 17.87
CA CYS A 126 5.44 -4.56 18.70
C CYS A 126 6.41 -4.67 19.89
N ASN A 127 5.90 -4.60 21.12
CA ASN A 127 6.72 -4.57 22.33
C ASN A 127 7.87 -3.53 22.29
N ARG A 128 9.12 -3.97 22.11
CA ARG A 128 10.32 -3.10 22.02
C ARG A 128 10.77 -2.84 20.58
N LEU A 129 10.05 -3.38 19.62
CA LEU A 129 10.40 -3.35 18.22
C LEU A 129 9.60 -2.26 17.52
N GLU A 130 10.28 -1.34 16.86
CA GLU A 130 9.67 -0.35 15.98
C GLU A 130 10.49 -0.26 14.69
N THR A 131 9.85 -0.54 13.56
CA THR A 131 10.53 -0.56 12.25
C THR A 131 9.58 -0.21 11.10
N ASN A 132 10.16 0.13 9.96
CA ASN A 132 9.39 0.28 8.73
C ASN A 132 9.11 -1.09 8.13
N MET A 133 7.85 -1.36 7.81
CA MET A 133 7.43 -2.57 7.11
C MET A 133 6.64 -2.19 5.85
N TYR A 134 6.90 -2.87 4.75
CA TYR A 134 6.15 -2.73 3.52
C TYR A 134 5.14 -3.86 3.43
N VAL A 135 3.85 -3.53 3.49
CA VAL A 135 2.78 -4.54 3.52
C VAL A 135 2.28 -4.82 2.12
N ALA A 136 2.15 -6.10 1.76
CA ALA A 136 1.51 -6.51 0.52
C ALA A 136 -0.01 -6.32 0.61
N MET A 137 -0.57 -5.50 -0.27
CA MET A 137 -2.01 -5.19 -0.27
C MET A 137 -2.88 -6.29 -0.88
N ASP A 138 -2.29 -7.37 -1.41
CA ASP A 138 -3.05 -8.47 -2.01
C ASP A 138 -3.27 -9.63 -1.04
N SER A 139 -2.46 -9.73 0.00
CA SER A 139 -2.50 -10.82 0.98
C SER A 139 -2.90 -10.37 2.38
N MET A 140 -3.30 -9.10 2.54
CA MET A 140 -3.64 -8.57 3.85
C MET A 140 -5.05 -9.01 4.26
N ASP A 141 -5.18 -9.51 5.48
CA ASP A 141 -6.45 -9.78 6.13
C ASP A 141 -6.43 -9.11 7.50
N ILE A 142 -7.33 -8.17 7.71
CA ILE A 142 -7.41 -7.37 8.93
C ILE A 142 -8.85 -7.34 9.38
N ASP A 143 -9.05 -7.65 10.65
CA ASP A 143 -10.33 -7.49 11.30
C ASP A 143 -10.58 -5.99 11.58
N PRO A 144 -11.64 -5.40 11.00
CA PRO A 144 -11.95 -3.98 11.15
C PRO A 144 -12.17 -3.53 12.59
N ASP A 145 -12.50 -4.44 13.52
CA ASP A 145 -12.72 -4.10 14.93
C ASP A 145 -11.44 -3.59 15.62
N TYR A 146 -10.27 -3.91 15.06
CA TYR A 146 -8.96 -3.42 15.52
C TYR A 146 -8.43 -2.23 14.71
N LEU A 147 -9.22 -1.71 13.77
CA LEU A 147 -8.87 -0.50 13.03
C LEU A 147 -9.41 0.74 13.75
N HIS A 148 -8.53 1.69 13.98
CA HIS A 148 -8.86 2.97 14.59
C HIS A 148 -8.48 4.10 13.64
N MET A 149 -9.35 5.10 13.50
CA MET A 149 -9.01 6.29 12.73
C MET A 149 -7.80 6.97 13.34
N LYS A 150 -6.81 7.29 12.50
CA LYS A 150 -5.66 8.06 12.94
C LYS A 150 -6.09 9.46 13.38
N PRO A 151 -5.49 10.01 14.45
CA PRO A 151 -5.65 11.42 14.77
C PRO A 151 -5.23 12.27 13.56
N GLN A 152 -6.17 12.97 12.94
CA GLN A 152 -5.86 13.84 11.81
C GLN A 152 -5.30 15.17 12.30
N SER A 153 -4.12 15.54 11.81
CA SER A 153 -3.51 16.85 12.01
C SER A 153 -4.09 17.93 11.07
N LEU A 154 -5.06 17.58 10.23
CA LEU A 154 -5.68 18.49 9.29
C LEU A 154 -6.58 19.47 10.03
N SER A 155 -6.48 20.75 9.67
CA SER A 155 -7.34 21.78 10.25
C SER A 155 -8.81 21.44 10.01
N PRO A 156 -9.68 21.54 11.04
CA PRO A 156 -11.13 21.35 10.85
C PRO A 156 -11.76 22.39 9.91
N LYS A 157 -11.00 23.42 9.51
CA LYS A 157 -11.42 24.43 8.52
C LYS A 157 -11.03 24.09 7.09
N LEU A 158 -10.36 22.96 6.86
CA LEU A 158 -9.95 22.53 5.53
C LEU A 158 -11.20 22.21 4.69
N LYS A 159 -11.45 22.99 3.64
CA LYS A 159 -12.54 22.71 2.69
C LYS A 159 -12.04 21.78 1.61
N LEU A 160 -12.49 20.53 1.64
CA LEU A 160 -12.35 19.61 0.52
C LEU A 160 -13.46 19.87 -0.48
N SER A 161 -13.09 20.23 -1.71
CA SER A 161 -14.01 20.29 -2.85
C SER A 161 -13.67 19.16 -3.80
N VAL A 162 -14.60 18.21 -3.97
CA VAL A 162 -14.50 17.16 -4.98
C VAL A 162 -15.39 17.56 -6.14
N SER A 163 -14.82 17.69 -7.34
CA SER A 163 -15.58 17.80 -8.58
C SER A 163 -15.57 16.43 -9.26
N TRP A 164 -16.70 15.74 -9.25
CA TRP A 164 -16.88 14.49 -9.96
C TRP A 164 -17.84 14.71 -11.14
N ALA A 165 -17.40 14.36 -12.34
CA ALA A 165 -18.18 14.44 -13.57
C ALA A 165 -18.29 13.03 -14.18
N PRO A 166 -19.32 12.25 -13.83
CA PRO A 166 -19.49 10.87 -14.32
C PRO A 166 -19.83 10.79 -15.82
N PHE A 167 -20.28 11.89 -16.39
CA PHE A 167 -20.63 11.99 -17.79
C PHE A 167 -19.81 13.07 -18.47
N GLU A 168 -19.51 12.87 -19.75
CA GLU A 168 -18.88 13.87 -20.60
C GLU A 168 -19.55 13.93 -21.97
N THR A 169 -19.40 15.07 -22.62
CA THR A 169 -19.83 15.29 -24.00
C THR A 169 -18.85 16.26 -24.64
N SER A 170 -18.63 16.11 -25.94
CA SER A 170 -17.76 16.99 -26.70
C SER A 170 -18.61 17.76 -27.68
N LEU A 171 -18.58 19.09 -27.56
CA LEU A 171 -19.27 20.01 -28.44
C LEU A 171 -18.23 20.93 -29.07
N SER A 172 -18.40 21.22 -30.35
CA SER A 172 -17.67 22.27 -31.04
C SER A 172 -18.08 23.66 -30.53
N THR A 173 -17.24 24.66 -30.77
CA THR A 173 -17.53 26.06 -30.36
C THR A 173 -18.83 26.59 -30.97
N ASP A 174 -19.18 26.16 -32.17
CA ASP A 174 -20.40 26.58 -32.86
C ASP A 174 -21.65 25.89 -32.27
N GLU A 175 -21.52 24.63 -31.83
CA GLU A 175 -22.56 23.93 -31.09
C GLU A 175 -22.80 24.58 -29.72
N ILE A 176 -21.73 24.93 -28.99
CA ILE A 176 -21.86 25.57 -27.67
C ILE A 176 -22.57 26.94 -27.78
N THR A 177 -22.26 27.71 -28.82
CA THR A 177 -22.82 29.05 -29.01
C THR A 177 -24.25 29.04 -29.55
N SER A 178 -24.69 27.91 -30.13
CA SER A 178 -26.06 27.74 -30.62
C SER A 178 -27.01 27.10 -29.60
N LEU A 179 -26.50 26.65 -28.44
CA LEU A 179 -27.33 26.10 -27.36
C LEU A 179 -28.22 27.17 -26.71
N SER A 180 -29.49 26.83 -26.59
CA SER A 180 -30.51 27.56 -25.85
C SER A 180 -30.96 26.79 -24.60
N SER A 181 -31.78 27.42 -23.76
CA SER A 181 -32.34 26.79 -22.56
C SER A 181 -33.30 25.63 -22.85
N ASP A 182 -33.76 25.50 -24.09
CA ASP A 182 -34.75 24.49 -24.51
C ASP A 182 -34.10 23.28 -25.18
N ASP A 183 -32.78 23.31 -25.38
CA ASP A 183 -32.03 22.26 -26.07
C ASP A 183 -31.59 21.15 -25.13
N MET A 184 -31.68 19.90 -25.60
CA MET A 184 -31.16 18.73 -24.90
C MET A 184 -29.76 18.39 -25.40
N VAL A 185 -28.80 18.36 -24.47
CA VAL A 185 -27.43 17.91 -24.75
C VAL A 185 -27.28 16.45 -24.31
N MET A 186 -26.94 15.58 -25.25
CA MET A 186 -26.65 14.18 -24.94
C MET A 186 -25.26 14.08 -24.31
N VAL A 187 -25.19 13.39 -23.17
CA VAL A 187 -23.94 13.10 -22.46
C VAL A 187 -23.71 11.60 -22.42
N TYR A 188 -22.44 11.21 -22.43
CA TYR A 188 -22.01 9.81 -22.39
C TYR A 188 -21.35 9.52 -21.05
N SER A 189 -21.52 8.30 -20.54
CA SER A 189 -20.73 7.86 -19.39
C SER A 189 -19.26 7.87 -19.75
N LYS A 190 -18.42 8.36 -18.83
CA LYS A 190 -16.97 8.15 -18.90
C LYS A 190 -16.61 6.68 -18.81
#